data_AF-A0A8J2L2N7-F1
#
_entry.id   AF-A0A8J2L2N7-F1
#
_cell.length_a   1.000
_cell.length_b   1.000
_cell.length_c   1.000
_cell.angle_alpha   90.00
_cell.angle_beta   90.00
_cell.angle_gamma   90.00
#
_symmetry.space_group_name_H-M   'P 1'
#
loop_
_entity.id
_entity.type
_entity.pdbx_description
1 polymer ?
#
loop_
_entity_poly.entity_id
_entity_poly.type
_entity_poly.pdbx_seq_one_letter_code
_entity_poly.pdbx_strand_id
1 'polypeptide(L)'
;MTLGSLVHVTGEPRGALKVGVQSIPFGKGQKYIALRNVQELERTAIEMTGVHAFSTKEVSDLGIEKVVEIALELICPGGKRPLHLSFDIDALDDLEVKSTGTPVPGGLTLREGLTVVEKVRQMGNLVSMDLVEVNPLIGTEEDVKRAANVSMRLLLSAFGYYRGGVSTKPFPIP
;
A
#
# COMPACT_ATOMS: atom_id res chain seq x y z
N MET A 1 3.98 -1.73 18.29
CA MET A 1 4.60 -2.63 17.30
C MET A 1 3.92 -2.26 16.02
N THR A 2 4.58 -1.51 15.14
CA THR A 2 3.96 -1.15 13.85
C THR A 2 5.04 -0.65 12.89
N LEU A 3 5.35 -1.51 11.91
CA LEU A 3 5.69 -1.19 10.53
C LEU A 3 5.03 0.14 10.13
N GLY A 4 5.79 1.22 9.95
CA GLY A 4 5.18 2.44 9.43
C GLY A 4 4.98 2.34 7.93
N SER A 5 3.79 2.75 7.47
CA SER A 5 3.33 2.76 6.07
C SER A 5 3.66 1.48 5.31
N LEU A 6 2.72 0.53 5.29
CA LEU A 6 2.81 -0.63 4.42
C LEU A 6 1.83 -0.51 3.26
N VAL A 7 2.38 -0.38 2.05
CA VAL A 7 1.67 -0.80 0.85
C VAL A 7 2.38 -2.02 0.31
N HIS A 8 1.67 -3.15 0.28
CA HIS A 8 2.23 -4.41 -0.16
C HIS A 8 1.47 -4.97 -1.35
N VAL A 9 2.20 -5.14 -2.46
CA VAL A 9 1.73 -5.91 -3.60
C VAL A 9 2.28 -7.34 -3.47
N THR A 10 1.46 -8.39 -3.63
CA THR A 10 1.93 -9.79 -3.62
C THR A 10 1.69 -10.52 -4.95
N GLY A 11 2.58 -11.46 -5.28
CA GLY A 11 2.30 -12.67 -6.05
C GLY A 11 2.40 -13.91 -5.15
N GLU A 12 2.21 -15.13 -5.69
CA GLU A 12 2.13 -16.35 -4.85
C GLU A 12 3.21 -16.43 -3.74
N PRO A 13 2.79 -16.52 -2.45
CA PRO A 13 3.72 -16.54 -1.34
C PRO A 13 4.55 -17.84 -1.34
N ARG A 14 5.84 -17.75 -0.97
CA ARG A 14 6.73 -18.92 -0.88
C ARG A 14 6.99 -19.40 0.56
N GLY A 15 6.54 -18.65 1.57
CA GLY A 15 6.71 -18.97 2.99
C GLY A 15 6.31 -17.80 3.90
N ALA A 16 6.53 -17.93 5.20
CA ALA A 16 6.35 -16.85 6.18
C ALA A 16 7.37 -16.94 7.32
N LEU A 17 7.91 -15.79 7.72
CA LEU A 17 8.89 -15.61 8.77
C LEU A 17 8.13 -15.17 10.01
N LYS A 18 8.29 -15.90 11.11
CA LYS A 18 7.73 -15.49 12.39
C LYS A 18 8.67 -14.50 13.07
N VAL A 19 8.19 -13.28 13.31
CA VAL A 19 8.86 -12.26 14.09
C VAL A 19 7.92 -11.87 15.24
N GLY A 20 8.24 -12.33 16.45
CA GLY A 20 7.33 -12.21 17.59
C GLY A 20 5.99 -12.92 17.36
N VAL A 21 4.87 -12.22 17.56
CA VAL A 21 3.50 -12.71 17.31
C VAL A 21 3.06 -12.54 15.85
N GLN A 22 3.81 -11.81 15.02
CA GLN A 22 3.48 -11.60 13.61
C GLN A 22 4.12 -12.66 12.73
N SER A 23 3.36 -13.10 11.73
CA SER A 23 3.84 -13.94 10.64
C SER A 23 3.97 -13.06 9.41
N ILE A 24 5.21 -12.73 9.04
CA ILE A 24 5.53 -11.93 7.85
C ILE A 24 5.66 -12.89 6.67
N PRO A 25 4.69 -12.96 5.74
CA PRO A 25 4.85 -13.77 4.54
C PRO A 25 6.14 -13.31 3.82
N PHE A 26 6.92 -14.19 3.22
CA PHE A 26 8.11 -13.77 2.46
C PHE A 26 8.29 -14.57 1.16
N GLY A 27 8.93 -13.93 0.21
CA GLY A 27 9.28 -14.47 -1.09
C GLY A 27 9.62 -13.35 -2.06
N LYS A 28 10.28 -13.67 -3.18
CA LYS A 28 10.65 -12.69 -4.23
C LYS A 28 9.44 -11.90 -4.78
N GLY A 29 8.23 -12.43 -4.60
CA GLY A 29 6.96 -11.87 -5.06
C GLY A 29 6.33 -10.84 -4.12
N GLN A 30 7.10 -10.17 -3.27
CA GLN A 30 6.61 -9.17 -2.32
C GLN A 30 7.41 -7.88 -2.42
N LYS A 31 6.72 -6.73 -2.30
CA LYS A 31 7.33 -5.39 -2.37
C LYS A 31 6.61 -4.45 -1.43
N TYR A 32 7.37 -3.69 -0.64
CA TYR A 32 6.85 -2.68 0.26
C TYR A 32 7.11 -1.29 -0.30
N ILE A 33 6.09 -0.43 -0.28
CA ILE A 33 6.18 0.95 -0.76
C ILE A 33 5.87 1.92 0.37
N ALA A 34 6.66 3.00 0.42
CA ALA A 34 6.57 4.11 1.36
C ALA A 34 6.86 3.74 2.83
N LEU A 35 7.64 2.70 3.09
CA LEU A 35 8.01 2.32 4.46
C LEU A 35 8.64 3.50 5.21
N ARG A 36 8.16 3.76 6.43
CA ARG A 36 8.73 4.76 7.35
C ARG A 36 8.75 4.21 8.77
N ASN A 37 9.61 4.75 9.63
CA ASN A 37 9.69 4.34 11.04
C ASN A 37 9.83 2.81 11.27
N VAL A 38 10.61 2.12 10.43
CA VAL A 38 10.81 0.67 10.50
C VAL A 38 11.65 0.33 11.74
N GLN A 39 11.16 -0.60 12.57
CA GLN A 39 11.87 -1.03 13.77
C GLN A 39 13.09 -1.88 13.42
N GLU A 40 14.08 -1.95 14.31
CA GLU A 40 15.33 -2.68 14.06
C GLU A 40 15.09 -4.16 13.69
N LEU A 41 14.18 -4.83 14.41
CA LEU A 41 13.81 -6.22 14.11
C LEU A 41 13.11 -6.38 12.75
N GLU A 42 12.27 -5.43 12.36
CA GLU A 42 11.58 -5.42 11.07
C GLU A 42 12.57 -5.18 9.93
N ARG A 43 13.53 -4.27 10.13
CA ARG A 43 14.61 -4.03 9.20
C ARG A 43 15.46 -5.28 9.01
N THR A 44 15.87 -5.93 10.10
CA THR A 44 16.59 -7.21 10.03
C THR A 44 15.78 -8.26 9.27
N ALA A 45 14.46 -8.34 9.48
CA ALA A 45 13.61 -9.25 8.74
C ALA A 45 13.55 -8.92 7.23
N ILE A 46 13.43 -7.65 6.85
CA ILE A 46 13.46 -7.20 5.45
C ILE A 46 14.80 -7.59 4.80
N GLU A 47 15.91 -7.31 5.48
CA GLU A 47 17.27 -7.62 5.02
C GLU A 47 17.49 -9.14 4.88
N MET A 48 17.05 -9.94 5.85
CA MET A 48 17.18 -11.40 5.84
C MET A 48 16.31 -12.06 4.76
N THR A 49 15.13 -11.50 4.48
CA THR A 49 14.18 -12.08 3.50
C THR A 49 14.47 -11.64 2.07
N GLY A 50 15.26 -10.58 1.87
CA GLY A 50 15.54 -10.00 0.56
C GLY A 50 14.33 -9.33 -0.09
N VAL A 51 13.30 -9.00 0.70
CA VAL A 51 12.15 -8.23 0.22
C VAL A 51 12.62 -6.82 -0.14
N HIS A 52 12.18 -6.31 -1.28
CA HIS A 52 12.53 -4.95 -1.67
C HIS A 52 11.54 -3.99 -1.04
N ALA A 53 12.08 -2.98 -0.38
CA ALA A 53 11.39 -1.98 0.40
C ALA A 53 11.78 -0.61 -0.14
N PHE A 54 10.78 0.20 -0.52
CA PHE A 54 10.96 1.59 -0.89
C PHE A 54 10.51 2.46 0.27
N SER A 55 11.41 3.28 0.78
CA SER A 55 11.18 4.27 1.83
C SER A 55 10.47 5.52 1.31
N THR A 56 9.90 6.33 2.21
CA THR A 56 9.40 7.66 1.86
C THR A 56 10.47 8.58 1.28
N LYS A 57 11.75 8.36 1.63
CA LYS A 57 12.88 9.06 1.00
C LYS A 57 13.00 8.73 -0.49
N GLU A 58 12.91 7.46 -0.87
CA GLU A 58 12.94 7.06 -2.28
C GLU A 58 11.71 7.58 -3.03
N VAL A 59 10.55 7.61 -2.37
CA VAL A 59 9.35 8.26 -2.93
C VAL A 59 9.59 9.76 -3.17
N SER A 60 10.22 10.45 -2.24
CA SER A 60 10.56 11.88 -2.39
C SER A 60 11.61 12.12 -3.48
N ASP A 61 12.59 11.23 -3.63
CA ASP A 61 13.70 11.40 -4.58
C ASP A 61 13.30 11.03 -6.02
N LEU A 62 12.46 10.00 -6.20
CA LEU A 62 12.09 9.43 -7.51
C LEU A 62 10.66 9.77 -7.95
N GLY A 63 9.80 10.17 -7.02
CA GLY A 63 8.35 10.29 -7.22
C GLY A 63 7.63 8.95 -7.08
N ILE A 64 6.43 8.97 -6.50
CA ILE A 64 5.63 7.77 -6.23
C ILE A 64 5.36 6.93 -7.47
N GLU A 65 5.12 7.58 -8.62
CA GLU A 65 4.80 6.90 -9.87
C GLU A 65 5.95 6.00 -10.31
N LYS A 66 7.19 6.52 -10.25
CA LYS A 66 8.37 5.77 -10.63
C LYS A 66 8.65 4.62 -9.66
N VAL A 67 8.46 4.86 -8.36
CA VAL A 67 8.61 3.83 -7.32
C VAL A 67 7.64 2.67 -7.55
N VAL A 68 6.36 2.97 -7.81
CA VAL A 68 5.33 1.95 -8.06
C VAL A 68 5.64 1.18 -9.35
N GLU A 69 6.09 1.84 -10.41
CA GLU A 69 6.49 1.16 -11.65
C GLU A 69 7.64 0.17 -11.43
N ILE A 70 8.68 0.58 -10.70
CA ILE A 70 9.80 -0.31 -10.36
C ILE A 70 9.30 -1.49 -9.50
N ALA A 71 8.46 -1.22 -8.49
CA ALA A 71 7.90 -2.27 -7.64
C ALA A 71 7.08 -3.27 -8.47
N LEU A 72 6.23 -2.80 -9.37
CA LEU A 72 5.38 -3.61 -10.25
C LEU A 72 6.19 -4.45 -11.25
N GLU A 73 7.25 -3.89 -11.83
CA GLU A 73 8.12 -4.64 -12.73
C GLU A 73 8.88 -5.76 -11.98
N LEU A 74 9.39 -5.47 -10.78
CA LEU A 74 10.09 -6.46 -9.96
C LEU A 74 9.15 -7.57 -9.48
N ILE A 75 7.90 -7.23 -9.15
CA ILE A 75 6.95 -8.19 -8.61
C ILE A 75 6.17 -8.96 -9.67
N CYS A 76 5.92 -8.39 -10.84
CA CYS A 76 5.12 -9.00 -11.89
C CYS A 76 5.69 -8.67 -13.28
N PRO A 77 6.92 -9.14 -13.59
CA PRO A 77 7.54 -8.95 -14.88
C PRO A 77 6.64 -9.56 -15.96
N GLY A 78 6.32 -8.77 -16.97
CA GLY A 78 5.42 -9.14 -18.05
C GLY A 78 3.92 -9.13 -17.71
N GLY A 79 3.50 -8.70 -16.51
CA GLY A 79 2.10 -8.34 -16.22
C GLY A 79 1.09 -9.50 -16.14
N LYS A 80 1.53 -10.75 -15.90
CA LYS A 80 0.64 -11.94 -15.96
C LYS A 80 0.26 -12.54 -14.61
N ARG A 81 0.89 -12.14 -13.50
CA ARG A 81 0.67 -12.75 -12.19
C ARG A 81 -0.47 -12.05 -11.45
N PRO A 82 -1.39 -12.76 -10.78
CA PRO A 82 -2.39 -12.13 -9.92
C PRO A 82 -1.72 -11.22 -8.89
N LEU A 83 -2.29 -10.03 -8.69
CA LEU A 83 -1.82 -9.05 -7.72
C LEU A 83 -2.84 -8.91 -6.58
N HIS A 84 -2.36 -8.97 -5.36
CA HIS A 84 -3.10 -8.54 -4.18
C HIS A 84 -2.46 -7.27 -3.62
N LEU A 85 -3.26 -6.28 -3.26
CA LEU A 85 -2.83 -5.01 -2.68
C LEU A 85 -3.31 -4.89 -1.23
N SER A 86 -2.40 -4.94 -0.26
CA SER A 86 -2.72 -4.54 1.12
C SER A 86 -2.30 -3.09 1.31
N PHE A 87 -3.25 -2.24 1.71
CA PHE A 87 -3.03 -0.81 1.94
C PHE A 87 -3.38 -0.46 3.38
N ASP A 88 -2.36 -0.11 4.17
CA ASP A 88 -2.57 0.40 5.53
C ASP A 88 -2.94 1.88 5.42
N ILE A 89 -4.05 2.32 6.04
CA ILE A 89 -4.50 3.70 5.90
C ILE A 89 -3.50 4.70 6.53
N ASP A 90 -2.75 4.26 7.53
CA ASP A 90 -1.65 5.03 8.12
C ASP A 90 -0.46 5.19 7.19
N ALA A 91 -0.48 4.56 6.00
CA ALA A 91 0.51 4.84 4.99
C ALA A 91 0.42 6.26 4.44
N LEU A 92 -0.77 6.86 4.55
CA LEU A 92 -0.96 8.27 4.29
C LEU A 92 -0.38 9.13 5.41
N ASP A 93 -0.09 10.38 5.07
CA ASP A 93 0.34 11.39 6.02
C ASP A 93 -0.74 11.67 7.09
N ASP A 94 -0.32 12.07 8.29
CA ASP A 94 -1.24 12.35 9.39
C ASP A 94 -2.13 13.57 9.14
N LEU A 95 -1.73 14.46 8.21
CA LEU A 95 -2.60 15.52 7.69
C LEU A 95 -3.76 14.98 6.82
N GLU A 96 -3.61 13.78 6.27
CA GLU A 96 -4.64 13.14 5.44
C GLU A 96 -5.56 12.25 6.26
N VAL A 97 -5.00 11.42 7.16
CA VAL A 97 -5.75 10.50 8.02
C VAL A 97 -5.16 10.42 9.42
N LYS A 98 -5.98 10.78 10.42
CA LYS A 98 -5.64 10.68 11.85
C LYS A 98 -6.28 9.51 12.57
N SER A 99 -7.40 8.99 12.04
CA SER A 99 -8.17 7.90 12.66
C SER A 99 -7.53 6.54 12.41
N THR A 100 -6.34 6.34 12.97
CA THR A 100 -5.53 5.11 12.91
C THR A 100 -4.72 4.98 14.20
N GLY A 101 -4.26 3.77 14.54
CA GLY A 101 -3.47 3.50 15.73
C GLY A 101 -2.11 4.18 15.77
N THR A 102 -1.49 4.45 14.60
CA THR A 102 -0.11 4.96 14.52
C THR A 102 0.04 6.09 13.48
N PRO A 103 -0.57 7.28 13.70
CA PRO A 103 -0.38 8.39 12.78
C PRO A 103 1.09 8.88 12.87
N VAL A 104 1.77 8.93 11.73
CA VAL A 104 3.18 9.35 11.64
C VAL A 104 3.32 10.43 10.56
N PRO A 105 3.88 11.62 10.86
CA PRO A 105 4.12 12.65 9.84
C PRO A 105 5.10 12.20 8.74
N GLY A 106 5.01 12.82 7.56
CA GLY A 106 5.86 12.51 6.41
C GLY A 106 5.44 11.25 5.65
N GLY A 107 4.14 10.94 5.66
CA GLY A 107 3.55 9.84 4.90
C GLY A 107 3.22 10.24 3.46
N LEU A 108 2.50 9.36 2.75
CA LEU A 108 2.01 9.67 1.41
C LEU A 108 0.88 10.70 1.47
N THR A 109 0.87 11.65 0.55
CA THR A 109 -0.33 12.45 0.29
C THR A 109 -1.45 11.57 -0.26
N LEU A 110 -2.72 12.00 -0.13
CA LEU A 110 -3.84 11.26 -0.70
C LEU A 110 -3.68 11.05 -2.22
N ARG A 111 -3.08 12.03 -2.90
CA ARG A 111 -2.81 11.95 -4.34
C ARG A 111 -1.83 10.82 -4.66
N GLU A 112 -0.79 10.66 -3.86
CA GLU A 112 0.21 9.61 -4.06
C GLU A 112 -0.37 8.24 -3.75
N GLY A 113 -1.13 8.10 -2.66
CA GLY A 113 -1.86 6.86 -2.35
C GLY A 113 -2.81 6.44 -3.47
N LEU A 114 -3.56 7.39 -4.04
CA LEU A 114 -4.41 7.11 -5.21
C LEU A 114 -3.59 6.69 -6.43
N THR A 115 -2.43 7.32 -6.69
CA THR A 115 -1.55 6.93 -7.79
C THR A 115 -1.06 5.49 -7.64
N VAL A 116 -0.71 5.05 -6.42
CA VAL A 116 -0.36 3.64 -6.15
C VAL A 116 -1.50 2.73 -6.58
N VAL A 117 -2.72 2.96 -6.05
CA VAL A 117 -3.88 2.11 -6.33
C VAL A 117 -4.20 2.08 -7.83
N GLU A 118 -4.18 3.25 -8.48
CA GLU A 118 -4.46 3.36 -9.91
C GLU A 118 -3.43 2.60 -10.76
N LYS A 119 -2.14 2.68 -10.45
CA LYS A 119 -1.07 1.98 -11.18
C LYS A 119 -1.15 0.47 -10.99
N VAL A 120 -1.39 0.00 -9.76
CA VAL A 120 -1.59 -1.43 -9.48
C VAL A 120 -2.80 -1.95 -10.26
N ARG A 121 -3.92 -1.21 -10.25
CA ARG A 121 -5.12 -1.57 -11.03
C ARG A 121 -4.84 -1.59 -12.53
N GLN A 122 -4.07 -0.63 -13.06
CA GLN A 122 -3.76 -0.52 -14.50
C GLN A 122 -3.02 -1.75 -15.05
N MET A 123 -2.39 -2.56 -14.20
CA MET A 123 -1.80 -3.84 -14.59
C MET A 123 -2.84 -4.86 -15.07
N GLY A 124 -4.12 -4.70 -14.72
CA GLY A 124 -5.23 -5.52 -15.22
C GLY A 124 -5.35 -6.91 -14.58
N ASN A 125 -4.54 -7.20 -13.55
CA ASN A 125 -4.44 -8.49 -12.86
C ASN A 125 -4.58 -8.33 -11.33
N LEU A 126 -5.11 -7.19 -10.84
CA LEU A 126 -5.46 -6.99 -9.44
C LEU A 126 -6.69 -7.85 -9.09
N VAL A 127 -6.51 -8.85 -8.23
CA VAL A 127 -7.55 -9.82 -7.86
C VAL A 127 -8.16 -9.58 -6.48
N SER A 128 -7.46 -8.87 -5.60
CA SER A 128 -7.95 -8.56 -4.26
C SER A 128 -7.24 -7.35 -3.67
N MET A 129 -7.90 -6.65 -2.75
CA MET A 129 -7.33 -5.53 -2.02
C MET A 129 -7.82 -5.57 -0.56
N ASP A 130 -6.89 -5.38 0.36
CA ASP A 130 -7.18 -5.12 1.77
C ASP A 130 -6.95 -3.63 2.05
N LEU A 131 -7.88 -3.02 2.79
CA LEU A 131 -7.71 -1.67 3.34
C LEU A 131 -7.86 -1.77 4.86
N VAL A 132 -6.76 -1.54 5.58
CA VAL A 132 -6.64 -1.86 7.00
C VAL A 132 -6.24 -0.64 7.83
N GLU A 133 -6.19 -0.83 9.15
CA GLU A 133 -5.78 0.18 10.16
C GLU A 133 -6.66 1.42 10.28
N VAL A 134 -7.87 1.39 9.71
CA VAL A 134 -8.88 2.42 9.99
C VAL A 134 -9.45 2.20 11.39
N ASN A 135 -9.29 3.18 12.28
CA ASN A 135 -9.81 3.13 13.64
C ASN A 135 -10.75 4.31 13.94
N PRO A 136 -12.08 4.13 13.80
CA PRO A 136 -13.08 5.17 14.07
C PRO A 136 -13.15 5.65 15.53
N LEU A 137 -12.50 4.95 16.46
CA LEU A 137 -12.45 5.35 17.87
C LEU A 137 -11.35 6.39 18.14
N ILE A 138 -10.51 6.70 17.15
CA ILE A 138 -9.40 7.65 17.26
C ILE A 138 -9.70 8.91 16.43
N GLY A 139 -9.48 10.07 17.04
CA GLY A 139 -9.68 11.38 16.42
C GLY A 139 -11.04 12.00 16.72
N THR A 140 -11.30 13.14 16.10
CA THR A 140 -12.60 13.83 16.17
C THR A 140 -13.61 13.20 15.21
N GLU A 141 -14.88 13.58 15.32
CA GLU A 141 -15.91 13.15 14.35
C GLU A 141 -15.55 13.54 12.90
N GLU A 142 -14.89 14.69 12.72
CA GLU A 142 -14.42 15.14 11.41
C GLU A 142 -13.27 14.28 10.89
N ASP A 143 -12.32 13.90 11.75
CA ASP A 143 -11.23 12.99 11.39
C ASP A 143 -11.76 11.62 10.94
N VAL A 144 -12.75 11.09 11.66
CA VAL A 144 -13.39 9.81 11.33
C VAL A 144 -14.11 9.89 9.98
N LYS A 145 -14.88 10.96 9.74
CA LYS A 145 -15.52 11.20 8.44
C LYS A 145 -14.49 11.33 7.33
N ARG A 146 -13.37 12.01 7.58
CA ARG A 146 -12.27 12.14 6.61
C ARG A 146 -11.65 10.78 6.29
N ALA A 147 -11.32 9.99 7.31
CA ALA A 147 -10.77 8.64 7.14
C ALA A 147 -11.70 7.73 6.34
N ALA A 148 -13.01 7.76 6.63
CA ALA A 148 -14.01 7.01 5.86
C ALA A 148 -14.08 7.45 4.39
N ASN A 149 -14.07 8.77 4.14
CA ASN A 149 -14.10 9.32 2.78
C ASN A 149 -12.83 8.97 1.98
N VAL A 150 -11.66 9.04 2.62
CA VAL A 150 -10.39 8.65 2.02
C VAL A 150 -10.38 7.15 1.70
N SER A 151 -10.81 6.33 2.66
CA SER A 151 -10.94 4.87 2.51
C SER A 151 -11.81 4.51 1.31
N MET A 152 -12.98 5.14 1.23
CA MET A 152 -13.90 4.97 0.11
C MET A 152 -13.25 5.35 -1.23
N ARG A 153 -12.49 6.46 -1.28
CA ARG A 153 -11.79 6.89 -2.51
C ARG A 153 -10.72 5.89 -2.96
N LEU A 154 -9.95 5.33 -2.03
CA LEU A 154 -8.95 4.31 -2.33
C LEU A 154 -9.61 3.05 -2.89
N LEU A 155 -10.65 2.55 -2.23
CA LEU A 155 -11.41 1.38 -2.69
C LEU A 155 -12.04 1.62 -4.07
N LEU A 156 -12.76 2.74 -4.25
CA LEU A 156 -13.35 3.08 -5.54
C LEU A 156 -12.29 3.18 -6.66
N SER A 157 -11.11 3.72 -6.34
CA SER A 157 -9.98 3.79 -7.27
C SER A 157 -9.53 2.39 -7.72
N ALA A 158 -9.43 1.44 -6.79
CA ALA A 158 -9.08 0.06 -7.10
C ALA A 158 -10.11 -0.63 -8.01
N PHE A 159 -11.38 -0.26 -7.89
CA PHE A 159 -12.50 -0.81 -8.68
C PHE A 159 -12.90 0.05 -9.90
N GLY A 160 -12.05 0.98 -10.35
CA GLY A 160 -12.17 1.63 -11.66
C GLY A 160 -12.75 3.05 -11.69
N TYR A 161 -13.00 3.65 -10.53
CA TYR A 161 -13.27 5.09 -10.44
C TYR A 161 -11.96 5.87 -10.63
N TYR A 162 -11.85 6.75 -11.63
CA TYR A 162 -10.65 7.54 -11.85
C TYR A 162 -10.90 9.03 -11.56
N ARG A 163 -9.84 9.78 -11.28
CA ARG A 163 -9.91 11.20 -10.90
C ARG A 163 -10.57 12.12 -11.95
N GLY A 164 -10.77 11.66 -13.18
CA GLY A 164 -11.49 12.36 -14.24
C GLY A 164 -12.84 11.76 -14.62
N GLY A 165 -13.41 10.82 -13.84
CA GLY A 165 -14.73 10.22 -14.07
C GLY A 165 -14.79 8.69 -13.93
N VAL A 166 -15.87 8.07 -14.43
CA VAL A 166 -16.02 6.61 -14.54
C VAL A 166 -15.44 6.14 -15.86
N SER A 167 -14.56 5.13 -15.85
CA SER A 167 -13.98 4.60 -17.09
C SER A 167 -15.09 4.04 -17.97
N THR A 168 -15.18 4.51 -19.22
CA THR A 168 -16.16 4.01 -20.20
C THR A 168 -15.73 2.68 -20.82
N LYS A 169 -14.52 2.18 -20.50
CA LYS A 169 -14.04 0.88 -20.96
C LYS A 169 -14.51 -0.21 -19.99
N PRO A 170 -15.21 -1.25 -20.46
CA PRO A 170 -15.62 -2.35 -19.60
C PRO A 170 -14.40 -3.00 -18.96
N PHE A 171 -14.50 -3.26 -17.66
CA PHE A 171 -13.48 -3.93 -16.88
C PHE A 171 -13.50 -5.43 -17.21
N PRO A 172 -12.40 -6.03 -17.68
CA PRO A 172 -12.27 -7.47 -17.68
C PRO A 172 -12.04 -7.89 -16.22
N ILE A 173 -13.09 -8.41 -15.57
CA ILE A 173 -12.89 -9.25 -14.39
C ILE A 173 -12.23 -10.53 -14.93
N PRO A 174 -11.03 -10.91 -14.44
CA PRO A 174 -10.41 -12.17 -14.84
C PRO A 174 -11.29 -13.37 -14.50
#